data_AF-A0A4Z2DGI5-F1
#
_entry.id   AF-A0A4Z2DGI5-F1
#
_cell.length_a   1.000
_cell.length_b   1.000
_cell.length_c   1.000
_cell.angle_alpha   90.00
_cell.angle_beta   90.00
_cell.angle_gamma   90.00
#
_symmetry.space_group_name_H-M   'P 1'
#
loop_
_entity.id
_entity.type
_entity.pdbx_description
1 polymer ?
#
loop_
_entity_poly.entity_id
_entity_poly.type
_entity_poly.pdbx_seq_one_letter_code
_entity_poly.pdbx_strand_id
1 'polypeptide(L)'
;MYRFNLPKRLGKLIFRTNNSVLSNGSRKGLKFKLMLGTCGILCGYVGFLLFADSDDTPQYYPGHLTATLFRRVPLNGLSKFWGQLAECHIPVPLRPIVYYSYSRFFHCDLNEVEDPNLKSYPCLSDFFIRKISPDKRPICYSASVVSPVDGEVLHCGPIDQRKAVLEQIKGIRYSLDEFLGPIGSKRSFTRNKSDRTLYQCVVYLAPGDCHRFHSPVEWVPTVRRHFPGRLLSVRPNIAGRLPGLYTINERVVYLGEWDYGLMSFTAVGAFGVGNIHMTIQYVFVLQIHQ
;
A
#
# COMPACT_ATOMS: atom_id res chain seq x y z
N MET A 1 0.37 -17.28 23.71
CA MET A 1 -0.58 -16.94 24.79
C MET A 1 0.02 -15.78 25.58
N TYR A 2 -0.36 -14.53 25.30
CA TYR A 2 0.06 -13.39 26.13
C TYR A 2 -1.04 -12.34 26.29
N ARG A 3 -1.05 -11.80 27.50
CA ARG A 3 -2.11 -11.14 28.26
C ARG A 3 -1.94 -9.63 28.12
N PHE A 4 -3.01 -8.89 27.83
CA PHE A 4 -3.00 -7.43 27.83
C PHE A 4 -3.02 -6.91 29.28
N ASN A 5 -2.03 -6.10 29.66
CA ASN A 5 -2.09 -5.24 30.84
C ASN A 5 -2.44 -3.82 30.39
N LEU A 6 -3.58 -3.29 30.86
CA LEU A 6 -3.88 -1.86 30.79
C LEU A 6 -3.21 -1.11 31.95
N PRO A 7 -2.61 0.07 31.73
CA PRO A 7 -2.24 0.96 32.82
C PRO A 7 -3.42 1.81 33.30
N LYS A 8 -3.49 1.95 34.63
CA LYS A 8 -4.44 2.73 35.43
C LYS A 8 -4.14 4.23 35.39
N ARG A 9 -5.22 5.02 35.46
CA ARG A 9 -5.38 6.37 36.04
C ARG A 9 -4.21 7.36 35.97
N LEU A 10 -4.43 8.49 35.30
CA LEU A 10 -3.76 9.77 35.55
C LEU A 10 -4.74 10.76 36.19
N GLY A 11 -4.26 11.45 37.21
CA GLY A 11 -5.03 12.31 38.11
C GLY A 11 -5.57 13.59 37.49
N LYS A 12 -6.59 14.14 38.15
CA LYS A 12 -7.18 15.46 37.93
C LYS A 12 -6.09 16.54 37.97
N LEU A 13 -5.80 17.17 36.84
CA LEU A 13 -5.18 18.49 36.80
C LEU A 13 -6.28 19.54 36.84
N ILE A 14 -6.35 20.30 37.94
CA ILE A 14 -7.21 21.48 38.06
C ILE A 14 -6.49 22.63 37.35
N PHE A 15 -6.95 23.01 36.16
CA PHE A 15 -6.56 24.27 35.53
C PHE A 15 -7.41 25.40 36.09
N ARG A 16 -6.77 26.32 36.79
CA ARG A 16 -7.33 27.60 37.24
C ARG A 16 -7.40 28.52 36.01
N THR A 17 -8.59 28.73 35.46
CA THR A 17 -8.79 29.68 34.36
C THR A 17 -8.75 31.11 34.90
N ASN A 18 -7.70 31.85 34.59
CA ASN A 18 -7.73 33.32 34.67
C ASN A 18 -8.73 33.81 33.62
N ASN A 19 -9.85 34.36 34.08
CA ASN A 19 -10.80 35.08 33.23
C ASN A 19 -10.19 36.43 32.83
N SER A 20 -9.34 36.45 31.82
CA SER A 20 -9.10 37.67 31.06
C SER A 20 -10.31 37.93 30.18
N VAL A 21 -11.04 39.00 30.50
CA VAL A 21 -12.16 39.53 29.72
C VAL A 21 -11.64 39.95 28.35
N LEU A 22 -11.74 39.06 27.36
CA LEU A 22 -11.60 39.43 25.95
C LEU A 22 -12.84 40.24 25.56
N SER A 23 -12.61 41.50 25.20
CA SER A 23 -13.59 42.42 24.62
C SER A 23 -14.44 41.73 23.54
N ASN A 24 -15.75 41.98 23.58
CA ASN A 24 -16.77 41.39 22.69
C ASN A 24 -16.48 41.59 21.19
N GLY A 25 -15.64 42.56 20.82
CA GLY A 25 -15.20 42.79 19.43
C GLY A 25 -14.24 41.71 18.90
N SER A 26 -13.35 41.18 19.74
CA SER A 26 -12.35 40.18 19.34
C SER A 26 -12.97 38.79 19.08
N ARG A 27 -13.98 38.40 19.87
CA ARG A 27 -14.72 37.13 19.66
C ARG A 27 -15.53 37.11 18.37
N LYS A 28 -16.09 38.25 17.94
CA LYS A 28 -16.80 38.35 16.65
C LYS A 28 -15.83 38.21 15.47
N GLY A 29 -14.67 38.86 15.53
CA GLY A 29 -13.62 38.74 14.51
C GLY A 29 -13.05 37.33 14.39
N LEU A 30 -12.82 36.64 15.52
CA LEU A 30 -12.34 35.25 15.53
C LEU A 30 -13.40 34.29 14.98
N LYS A 31 -14.66 34.41 15.39
CA LYS A 31 -15.77 33.60 14.85
C LYS A 31 -15.97 33.83 13.35
N PHE A 32 -15.84 35.06 12.88
CA PHE A 32 -15.94 35.41 11.46
C PHE A 32 -14.78 34.83 10.63
N LYS A 33 -13.53 34.92 11.13
CA LYS A 33 -12.36 34.29 10.48
C LYS A 33 -12.48 32.75 10.45
N LEU A 34 -12.99 32.14 11.52
CA LEU A 34 -13.25 30.71 11.57
C LEU A 34 -14.33 30.30 10.55
N MET A 35 -15.42 31.08 10.44
CA MET A 35 -16.50 30.85 9.49
C MET A 35 -16.05 30.99 8.03
N LEU A 36 -15.25 32.01 7.71
CA LEU A 36 -14.64 32.17 6.37
C LEU A 36 -13.71 30.98 6.04
N GLY A 37 -12.89 30.55 6.99
CA GLY A 37 -12.03 29.38 6.84
C GLY A 37 -12.82 28.10 6.58
N THR A 38 -13.92 27.88 7.33
CA THR A 38 -14.79 26.71 7.12
C THR A 38 -15.54 26.76 5.79
N CYS A 39 -16.00 27.94 5.34
CA CYS A 39 -16.61 28.10 4.02
C CYS A 39 -15.60 27.86 2.90
N GLY A 40 -14.36 28.33 3.03
CA GLY A 40 -13.31 28.07 2.05
C GLY A 40 -12.98 26.59 1.92
N ILE A 41 -12.87 25.86 3.04
CA ILE A 41 -12.65 24.41 3.06
C ILE A 41 -13.85 23.67 2.45
N LEU A 42 -15.08 24.07 2.79
CA LEU A 42 -16.29 23.44 2.28
C LEU A 42 -16.48 23.70 0.78
N CYS A 43 -16.31 24.94 0.32
CA CYS A 43 -16.36 25.30 -1.10
C CYS A 43 -15.25 24.62 -1.91
N GLY A 44 -14.03 24.54 -1.36
CA GLY A 44 -12.93 23.81 -1.98
C GLY A 44 -13.21 22.31 -2.08
N TYR A 45 -13.83 21.73 -1.04
CA TYR A 45 -14.22 20.33 -1.03
C TYR A 45 -15.38 20.02 -1.96
N VAL A 46 -16.40 20.88 -2.02
CA VAL A 46 -17.49 20.80 -3.00
C VAL A 46 -16.94 20.96 -4.42
N GLY A 47 -15.99 21.88 -4.63
CA GLY A 47 -15.27 22.01 -5.89
C GLY A 47 -14.51 20.73 -6.27
N PHE A 48 -13.82 20.10 -5.32
CA PHE A 48 -13.20 18.78 -5.53
C PHE A 48 -14.24 17.73 -5.93
N LEU A 49 -15.38 17.63 -5.22
CA LEU A 49 -16.43 16.67 -5.55
C LEU A 49 -17.07 16.91 -6.92
N LEU A 50 -17.20 18.17 -7.34
CA LEU A 50 -17.84 18.53 -8.62
C LEU A 50 -16.90 18.45 -9.82
N PHE A 51 -15.62 18.74 -9.63
CA PHE A 51 -14.67 18.90 -10.74
C PHE A 51 -13.51 17.89 -10.74
N ALA A 52 -13.25 17.18 -9.64
CA ALA A 52 -12.12 16.26 -9.52
C ALA A 52 -12.51 14.82 -9.09
N ASP A 53 -13.66 14.60 -8.45
CA ASP A 53 -14.17 13.27 -8.08
C ASP A 53 -15.03 12.68 -9.23
N SER A 54 -14.39 12.36 -10.36
CA SER A 54 -15.06 11.85 -11.57
C SER A 54 -15.28 10.32 -11.59
N ASP A 55 -15.15 9.63 -10.46
CA ASP A 55 -15.18 8.16 -10.46
C ASP A 55 -16.60 7.60 -10.32
N ASP A 56 -17.03 6.88 -11.34
CA ASP A 56 -18.18 5.97 -11.23
C ASP A 56 -17.87 4.87 -10.22
N THR A 57 -18.79 4.65 -9.27
CA THR A 57 -18.61 3.60 -8.27
C THR A 57 -18.74 2.22 -8.92
N PRO A 58 -17.79 1.30 -8.70
CA PRO A 58 -18.02 -0.11 -9.03
C PRO A 58 -19.27 -0.60 -8.30
N GLN A 59 -20.12 -1.39 -8.97
CA GLN A 59 -21.46 -1.78 -8.49
C GLN A 59 -21.45 -2.52 -7.13
N TYR A 60 -20.28 -3.02 -6.71
CA TYR A 60 -20.04 -3.79 -5.50
C TYR A 60 -19.42 -2.96 -4.35
N TYR A 61 -19.25 -1.64 -4.51
CA TYR A 61 -18.76 -0.78 -3.43
C TYR A 61 -19.75 -0.80 -2.25
N PRO A 62 -19.31 -1.09 -1.02
CA PRO A 62 -20.25 -1.32 0.08
C PRO A 62 -20.97 -0.02 0.48
N GLY A 63 -22.30 0.00 0.39
CA GLY A 63 -23.12 1.20 0.57
C GLY A 63 -23.22 1.77 1.99
N HIS A 64 -22.58 1.14 2.99
CA HIS A 64 -22.58 1.66 4.35
C HIS A 64 -21.88 3.03 4.47
N LEU A 65 -22.30 3.83 5.46
CA LEU A 65 -21.85 5.21 5.67
C LEU A 65 -20.33 5.33 5.77
N THR A 66 -19.67 4.39 6.46
CA THR A 66 -18.22 4.40 6.65
C THR A 66 -17.46 4.32 5.32
N ALA A 67 -17.80 3.39 4.43
CA ALA A 67 -17.15 3.30 3.12
C ALA A 67 -17.47 4.51 2.23
N THR A 68 -18.69 5.06 2.32
CA THR A 68 -19.06 6.29 1.63
C THR A 68 -18.23 7.49 2.10
N LEU A 69 -17.98 7.59 3.42
CA LEU A 69 -17.12 8.63 3.98
C LEU A 69 -15.66 8.46 3.54
N PHE A 70 -15.09 7.25 3.63
CA PHE A 70 -13.74 6.97 3.15
C PHE A 70 -13.57 7.29 1.66
N ARG A 71 -14.60 7.04 0.84
CA ARG A 71 -14.61 7.37 -0.59
C ARG A 71 -14.49 8.87 -0.83
N ARG A 72 -15.28 9.66 -0.10
CA ARG A 72 -15.39 11.09 -0.37
C ARG A 72 -14.22 11.90 0.16
N VAL A 73 -13.34 11.32 0.99
CA VAL A 73 -12.06 11.97 1.34
C VAL A 73 -11.19 12.00 0.08
N PRO A 74 -10.52 13.13 -0.27
CA PRO A 74 -9.67 13.25 -1.45
C PRO A 74 -8.34 12.52 -1.25
N LEU A 75 -8.39 11.22 -0.94
CA LEU A 75 -7.25 10.39 -0.55
C LEU A 75 -6.18 10.36 -1.63
N ASN A 76 -6.56 10.39 -2.91
CA ASN A 76 -5.60 10.46 -4.01
C ASN A 76 -4.82 11.78 -4.00
N GLY A 77 -5.49 12.91 -3.77
CA GLY A 77 -4.85 14.23 -3.66
C GLY A 77 -3.93 14.32 -2.43
N LEU A 78 -4.41 13.84 -1.29
CA LEU A 78 -3.61 13.76 -0.06
C LEU A 78 -2.40 12.82 -0.22
N SER A 79 -2.57 11.70 -0.91
CA SER A 79 -1.48 10.76 -1.20
C SER A 79 -0.43 11.37 -2.13
N LYS A 80 -0.86 12.11 -3.17
CA LYS A 80 0.07 12.85 -4.05
C LYS A 80 0.85 13.91 -3.28
N PHE A 81 0.17 14.69 -2.46
CA PHE A 81 0.80 15.68 -1.59
C PHE A 81 1.81 15.02 -0.63
N TRP A 82 1.43 13.89 -0.02
CA TRP A 82 2.34 13.15 0.85
C TRP A 82 3.57 12.60 0.10
N GLY A 83 3.37 12.11 -1.14
CA GLY A 83 4.46 11.68 -2.01
C GLY A 83 5.43 12.83 -2.32
N GLN A 84 4.90 14.00 -2.68
CA GLN A 84 5.71 15.20 -2.91
C GLN A 84 6.51 15.62 -1.66
N LEU A 85 5.88 15.57 -0.48
CA LEU A 85 6.58 15.83 0.79
C LEU A 85 7.67 14.78 1.05
N ALA A 86 7.42 13.51 0.78
CA ALA A 86 8.39 12.44 0.98
C ALA A 86 9.59 12.53 0.02
N GLU A 87 9.38 13.10 -1.18
CA GLU A 87 10.43 13.40 -2.17
C GLU A 87 11.18 14.71 -1.88
N CYS A 88 10.75 15.52 -0.92
CA CYS A 88 11.47 16.75 -0.56
C CYS A 88 12.85 16.44 0.03
N HIS A 89 13.88 17.12 -0.47
CA HIS A 89 15.23 16.98 0.04
C HIS A 89 15.33 17.45 1.50
N ILE A 90 15.80 16.56 2.36
CA ILE A 90 16.06 16.85 3.78
C ILE A 90 17.49 17.40 3.90
N PRO A 91 17.70 18.54 4.60
CA PRO A 91 19.04 19.05 4.88
C PRO A 91 19.91 17.99 5.56
N VAL A 92 21.17 17.86 5.12
CA VAL A 92 22.09 16.79 5.58
C VAL A 92 22.18 16.63 7.10
N PRO A 93 22.24 17.71 7.91
CA PRO A 93 22.28 17.57 9.38
C PRO A 93 20.98 16.99 9.98
N LEU A 94 19.84 17.17 9.33
CA LEU A 94 18.53 16.71 9.81
C LEU A 94 18.23 15.26 9.42
N ARG A 95 18.89 14.73 8.37
CA ARG A 95 18.66 13.37 7.86
C ARG A 95 18.74 12.29 8.95
N PRO A 96 19.80 12.19 9.78
CA PRO A 96 19.85 11.16 10.81
C PRO A 96 18.72 11.29 11.83
N ILE A 97 18.35 12.51 12.23
CA ILE A 97 17.28 12.77 13.20
C ILE A 97 15.94 12.25 12.65
N VAL A 98 15.64 12.58 11.39
CA VAL A 98 14.41 12.14 10.72
C VAL A 98 14.38 10.62 10.60
N TYR A 99 15.45 10.00 10.10
CA TYR A 99 15.47 8.56 9.84
C TYR A 99 15.54 7.72 11.11
N TYR A 100 16.22 8.15 12.17
CA TYR A 100 16.14 7.49 13.48
C TYR A 100 14.72 7.59 14.07
N SER A 101 14.08 8.76 13.95
CA SER A 101 12.71 8.95 14.45
C SER A 101 11.72 8.08 13.68
N TYR A 102 11.85 8.02 12.34
CA TYR A 102 11.07 7.15 11.49
C TYR A 102 11.27 5.68 11.85
N SER A 103 12.53 5.24 11.95
CA SER A 103 12.90 3.86 12.25
C SER A 103 12.38 3.41 13.62
N ARG A 104 12.42 4.31 14.61
CA ARG A 104 11.85 4.04 15.93
C ARG A 104 10.32 3.92 15.89
N PHE A 105 9.65 4.78 15.12
CA PHE A 105 8.20 4.80 15.06
C PHE A 105 7.61 3.63 14.26
N PHE A 106 8.28 3.23 13.18
CA PHE A 106 7.85 2.15 12.30
C PHE A 106 8.60 0.83 12.49
N HIS A 107 9.48 0.76 13.50
CA HIS A 107 10.27 -0.42 13.83
C HIS A 107 11.18 -0.91 12.69
N CYS A 108 11.77 0.01 11.93
CA CYS A 108 12.77 -0.35 10.91
C CYS A 108 14.06 -0.85 11.60
N ASP A 109 14.56 -2.01 11.18
CA ASP A 109 15.91 -2.43 11.56
C ASP A 109 16.94 -1.72 10.67
N LEU A 110 17.81 -0.94 11.30
CA LEU A 110 18.88 -0.22 10.60
C LEU A 110 20.13 -1.09 10.39
N ASN A 111 20.25 -2.22 11.09
CA ASN A 111 21.41 -3.11 10.98
C ASN A 111 21.38 -3.99 9.74
N GLU A 112 20.23 -4.05 9.05
CA GLU A 112 20.07 -4.79 7.81
C GLU A 112 20.24 -3.94 6.56
N VAL A 113 20.36 -2.62 6.70
CA VAL A 113 20.46 -1.69 5.56
C VAL A 113 21.85 -1.78 4.92
N GLU A 114 21.89 -1.82 3.57
CA GLU A 114 23.15 -1.93 2.80
C GLU A 114 24.08 -0.72 3.03
N ASP A 115 23.51 0.49 3.06
CA ASP A 115 24.25 1.72 3.38
C ASP A 115 23.88 2.21 4.79
N PRO A 116 24.74 2.00 5.81
CA PRO A 116 24.46 2.44 7.18
C PRO A 116 24.55 3.96 7.35
N ASN A 117 25.10 4.69 6.36
CA ASN A 117 25.22 6.14 6.43
C ASN A 117 23.88 6.81 6.13
N LEU A 118 23.08 7.06 7.17
CA LEU A 118 21.79 7.75 7.06
C LEU A 118 21.84 9.13 6.38
N LYS A 119 23.02 9.75 6.26
CA LYS A 119 23.15 11.03 5.52
C LYS A 119 23.13 10.85 4.01
N SER A 120 23.31 9.64 3.47
CA SER A 120 23.35 9.41 2.03
C SER A 120 21.97 9.57 1.39
N TYR A 121 20.90 9.21 2.09
CA TYR A 121 19.51 9.31 1.62
C TYR A 121 19.05 10.78 1.51
N PRO A 122 18.77 11.29 0.30
CA PRO A 122 18.36 12.68 0.10
C PRO A 122 17.00 13.05 0.69
N CYS A 123 16.02 12.15 0.56
CA CYS A 123 14.64 12.36 1.00
C CYS A 123 14.05 11.12 1.71
N LEU A 124 12.80 11.21 2.17
CA LEU A 124 12.15 10.09 2.85
C LEU A 124 11.84 8.94 1.88
N SER A 125 11.47 9.26 0.63
CA SER A 125 11.21 8.25 -0.40
C SER A 125 12.45 7.38 -0.66
N ASP A 126 13.65 7.98 -0.72
CA ASP A 126 14.91 7.23 -0.91
C ASP A 126 15.20 6.27 0.25
N PHE A 127 14.95 6.70 1.48
CA PHE A 127 15.09 5.84 2.67
C PHE A 127 14.00 4.76 2.72
N PHE A 128 12.80 5.06 2.24
CA PHE A 128 11.69 4.11 2.20
C PHE A 128 11.98 2.92 1.25
N ILE A 129 12.66 3.20 0.12
CA ILE A 129 13.16 2.19 -0.82
C ILE A 129 14.64 1.84 -0.59
N ARG A 130 15.14 1.97 0.65
CA ARG A 130 16.51 1.57 1.00
C ARG A 130 16.79 0.13 0.58
N LYS A 131 18.04 -0.16 0.24
CA LYS A 131 18.47 -1.53 -0.03
C LYS A 131 18.80 -2.25 1.28
N ILE A 132 18.53 -3.54 1.30
CA ILE A 132 18.90 -4.45 2.38
C ILE A 132 20.17 -5.19 1.96
N SER A 133 21.07 -5.39 2.92
CA SER A 133 22.33 -6.07 2.70
C SER A 133 22.09 -7.52 2.24
N PRO A 134 22.73 -8.00 1.16
CA PRO A 134 22.45 -9.34 0.60
C PRO A 134 22.67 -10.49 1.56
N ASP A 135 23.60 -10.37 2.52
CA ASP A 135 23.86 -11.35 3.56
C ASP A 135 22.66 -11.55 4.51
N LYS A 136 21.76 -10.56 4.61
CA LYS A 136 20.57 -10.61 5.45
C LYS A 136 19.38 -11.29 4.78
N ARG A 137 19.44 -11.53 3.46
CA ARG A 137 18.37 -12.15 2.66
C ARG A 137 18.94 -13.19 1.68
N PRO A 138 19.60 -14.25 2.17
CA PRO A 138 20.09 -15.31 1.30
C PRO A 138 18.93 -16.01 0.59
N ILE A 139 19.08 -16.24 -0.72
CA ILE A 139 18.07 -16.92 -1.53
C ILE A 139 18.19 -18.43 -1.33
N CYS A 140 17.07 -19.08 -1.00
CA CYS A 140 17.00 -20.52 -0.88
C CYS A 140 16.81 -21.17 -2.26
N TYR A 141 17.90 -21.60 -2.89
CA TYR A 141 17.87 -22.20 -4.24
C TYR A 141 17.15 -23.56 -4.33
N SER A 142 16.95 -24.25 -3.20
CA SER A 142 16.18 -25.51 -3.18
C SER A 142 14.66 -25.30 -3.11
N ALA A 143 14.20 -24.08 -2.84
CA ALA A 143 12.78 -23.76 -2.81
C ALA A 143 12.28 -23.45 -4.22
N SER A 144 11.14 -24.02 -4.64
CA SER A 144 10.52 -23.73 -5.93
C SER A 144 9.99 -22.29 -6.03
N VAL A 145 9.65 -21.69 -4.89
CA VAL A 145 9.15 -20.32 -4.77
C VAL A 145 9.74 -19.71 -3.50
N VAL A 146 10.30 -18.51 -3.60
CA VAL A 146 10.80 -17.75 -2.46
C VAL A 146 9.90 -16.54 -2.17
N SER A 147 10.02 -15.97 -0.96
CA SER A 147 9.28 -14.74 -0.66
C SER A 147 9.78 -13.60 -1.54
N PRO A 148 8.90 -12.86 -2.24
CA PRO A 148 9.31 -11.74 -3.07
C PRO A 148 9.65 -10.48 -2.25
N VAL A 149 9.20 -10.42 -1.00
CA VAL A 149 9.25 -9.22 -0.14
C VAL A 149 9.43 -9.59 1.33
N ASP A 150 9.84 -8.60 2.11
CA ASP A 150 9.66 -8.59 3.56
C ASP A 150 8.24 -8.10 3.88
N GLY A 151 7.53 -8.78 4.78
CA GLY A 151 6.20 -8.35 5.19
C GLY A 151 5.38 -9.44 5.87
N GLU A 152 4.09 -9.16 6.06
CA GLU A 152 3.13 -10.06 6.69
C GLU A 152 2.29 -10.78 5.62
N VAL A 153 2.26 -12.12 5.65
CA VAL A 153 1.33 -12.90 4.83
C VAL A 153 -0.08 -12.73 5.38
N LEU A 154 -0.94 -12.03 4.63
CA LEU A 154 -2.34 -11.81 5.01
C LEU A 154 -3.24 -12.99 4.63
N HIS A 155 -2.94 -13.61 3.50
CA HIS A 155 -3.64 -14.80 3.01
C HIS A 155 -2.71 -15.58 2.06
N CYS A 156 -2.68 -16.91 2.18
CA CYS A 156 -2.04 -17.78 1.21
C CYS A 156 -2.86 -19.07 1.09
N GLY A 157 -3.25 -19.44 -0.13
CA GLY A 157 -4.14 -20.57 -0.35
C GLY A 157 -4.57 -20.80 -1.79
N PRO A 158 -5.26 -21.92 -2.06
CA PRO A 158 -5.73 -22.25 -3.39
C PRO A 158 -6.86 -21.30 -3.83
N ILE A 159 -6.90 -21.01 -5.13
CA ILE A 159 -7.96 -20.21 -5.76
C ILE A 159 -9.08 -21.15 -6.21
N ASP A 160 -10.34 -20.78 -5.94
CA ASP A 160 -11.50 -21.45 -6.55
C ASP A 160 -11.58 -21.06 -8.04
N GLN A 161 -10.86 -21.80 -8.88
CA GLN A 161 -10.78 -21.57 -10.33
C GLN A 161 -12.15 -21.63 -11.02
N ARG A 162 -13.11 -22.38 -10.46
CA ARG A 162 -14.46 -22.49 -11.03
C ARG A 162 -15.26 -21.22 -10.82
N LYS A 163 -15.05 -20.53 -9.70
CA LYS A 163 -15.71 -19.26 -9.38
C LYS A 163 -14.90 -18.05 -9.80
N ALA A 164 -13.61 -18.22 -10.10
CA ALA A 164 -12.68 -17.12 -10.39
C ALA A 164 -12.67 -16.08 -9.26
N VAL A 165 -12.57 -16.55 -8.01
CA VAL A 165 -12.62 -15.70 -6.81
C VAL A 165 -11.32 -15.81 -6.01
N LEU A 166 -10.75 -14.66 -5.70
CA LEU A 166 -9.61 -14.46 -4.81
C LEU A 166 -10.10 -14.13 -3.39
N GLU A 167 -9.21 -14.33 -2.41
CA GLU A 167 -9.44 -14.00 -1.00
C GLU A 167 -8.42 -12.96 -0.54
N GLN A 168 -8.92 -11.86 0.00
CA GLN A 168 -8.16 -10.70 0.45
C GLN A 168 -7.61 -10.91 1.86
N ILE A 169 -8.51 -11.05 2.84
CA ILE A 169 -8.17 -11.38 4.23
C ILE A 169 -9.40 -11.94 4.93
N LYS A 170 -9.22 -13.00 5.73
CA LYS A 170 -10.25 -13.56 6.62
C LYS A 170 -11.62 -13.73 5.96
N GLY A 171 -11.66 -14.34 4.77
CA GLY A 171 -12.91 -14.65 4.05
C GLY A 171 -13.52 -13.50 3.23
N ILE A 172 -12.94 -12.29 3.24
CA ILE A 172 -13.33 -11.23 2.30
C ILE A 172 -12.78 -11.57 0.92
N ARG A 173 -13.65 -11.58 -0.08
CA ARG A 173 -13.35 -12.08 -1.43
C ARG A 173 -13.50 -11.00 -2.49
N TYR A 174 -12.83 -11.20 -3.62
CA TYR A 174 -12.89 -10.32 -4.80
C TYR A 174 -12.68 -11.11 -6.09
N SER A 175 -13.08 -10.54 -7.23
CA SER A 175 -13.03 -11.21 -8.53
C SER A 175 -11.59 -11.31 -9.06
N LEU A 176 -11.19 -12.51 -9.49
CA LEU A 176 -9.93 -12.75 -10.19
C LEU A 176 -9.89 -12.01 -11.52
N ASP A 177 -10.98 -12.06 -12.28
CA ASP A 177 -11.09 -11.44 -13.60
C ASP A 177 -11.03 -9.91 -13.50
N GLU A 178 -11.64 -9.34 -12.46
CA GLU A 178 -11.55 -7.91 -12.19
C GLU A 178 -10.13 -7.52 -11.79
N PHE A 179 -9.50 -8.31 -10.92
CA PHE A 179 -8.15 -8.04 -10.42
C PHE A 179 -7.10 -8.11 -11.53
N LEU A 180 -7.10 -9.17 -12.33
CA LEU A 180 -6.10 -9.39 -13.38
C LEU A 180 -6.47 -8.72 -14.72
N GLY A 181 -7.74 -8.36 -14.91
CA GLY A 181 -8.30 -7.94 -16.19
C GLY A 181 -8.50 -9.11 -17.17
N PRO A 182 -8.97 -8.83 -18.41
CA PRO A 182 -9.29 -9.87 -19.38
C PRO A 182 -8.06 -10.72 -19.73
N ILE A 183 -8.02 -11.97 -19.28
CA ILE A 183 -6.98 -12.91 -19.68
C ILE A 183 -7.48 -13.57 -20.97
N GLY A 184 -6.67 -13.50 -22.04
CA GLY A 184 -7.06 -13.87 -23.40
C GLY A 184 -7.82 -15.21 -23.44
N SER A 185 -9.03 -15.18 -24.01
CA SER A 185 -10.03 -16.26 -23.99
C SER A 185 -10.46 -16.69 -22.57
N LYS A 186 -11.72 -16.43 -22.21
CA LYS A 186 -12.44 -16.94 -21.01
C LYS A 186 -12.34 -18.47 -20.79
N ARG A 187 -11.64 -19.20 -21.66
CA ARG A 187 -11.43 -20.64 -21.68
C ARG A 187 -10.13 -21.10 -20.98
N SER A 188 -9.18 -20.25 -20.60
CA SER A 188 -7.87 -20.74 -20.10
C SER A 188 -7.82 -21.19 -18.63
N PHE A 189 -8.57 -20.59 -17.70
CA PHE A 189 -8.53 -21.02 -16.28
C PHE A 189 -9.36 -22.27 -15.99
N THR A 190 -10.38 -22.54 -16.81
CA THR A 190 -11.42 -23.54 -16.52
C THR A 190 -11.31 -24.79 -17.40
N ARG A 191 -10.45 -24.80 -18.43
CA ARG A 191 -10.47 -25.84 -19.48
C ARG A 191 -9.22 -26.72 -19.55
N ASN A 192 -8.17 -26.46 -18.77
CA ASN A 192 -7.07 -27.40 -18.69
C ASN A 192 -7.47 -28.56 -17.76
N LYS A 193 -7.55 -29.76 -18.33
CA LYS A 193 -7.50 -31.06 -17.61
C LYS A 193 -6.14 -31.27 -16.93
N SER A 194 -5.54 -30.22 -16.39
CA SER A 194 -4.30 -30.31 -15.63
C SER A 194 -4.67 -30.55 -14.17
N ASP A 195 -4.03 -31.49 -13.50
CA ASP A 195 -4.06 -31.69 -12.04
C ASP A 195 -3.45 -30.52 -11.25
N ARG A 196 -3.45 -29.31 -11.83
CA ARG A 196 -2.78 -28.13 -11.30
C ARG A 196 -3.81 -27.14 -10.74
N THR A 197 -3.65 -26.84 -9.46
CA THR A 197 -4.44 -25.83 -8.75
C THR A 197 -3.65 -24.53 -8.67
N LEU A 198 -4.30 -23.41 -8.96
CA LEU A 198 -3.68 -22.10 -8.77
C LEU A 198 -3.71 -21.71 -7.30
N TYR A 199 -2.65 -21.06 -6.85
CA TYR A 199 -2.53 -20.50 -5.51
C TYR A 199 -2.40 -18.99 -5.61
N GLN A 200 -2.91 -18.32 -4.57
CA GLN A 200 -2.67 -16.91 -4.32
C GLN A 200 -1.88 -16.76 -3.02
N CYS A 201 -1.05 -15.73 -2.96
CA CYS A 201 -0.41 -15.27 -1.73
C CYS A 201 -0.46 -13.75 -1.71
N VAL A 202 -1.03 -13.19 -0.65
CA VAL A 202 -1.15 -11.76 -0.40
C VAL A 202 -0.19 -11.41 0.73
N VAL A 203 0.81 -10.57 0.42
CA VAL A 203 1.81 -10.11 1.39
C VAL A 203 1.67 -8.60 1.56
N TYR A 204 1.56 -8.17 2.81
CA TYR A 204 1.46 -6.77 3.20
C TYR A 204 2.81 -6.25 3.69
N LEU A 205 3.26 -5.15 3.09
CA LEU A 205 4.45 -4.42 3.49
C LEU A 205 4.02 -3.31 4.46
N ALA A 206 4.41 -3.42 5.71
CA ALA A 206 4.25 -2.36 6.70
C ALA A 206 5.25 -1.23 6.42
N PRO A 207 5.00 0.02 6.86
CA PRO A 207 5.88 1.15 6.56
C PRO A 207 7.35 0.96 7.01
N GLY A 208 7.60 0.09 7.99
CA GLY A 208 8.94 -0.23 8.45
C GLY A 208 9.71 -1.17 7.53
N ASP A 209 9.01 -1.97 6.73
CA ASP A 209 9.58 -3.01 5.88
C ASP A 209 10.36 -2.41 4.70
N CYS A 210 11.18 -3.24 4.06
CA CYS A 210 11.82 -2.87 2.79
C CYS A 210 10.77 -2.80 1.67
N HIS A 211 10.61 -1.64 1.04
CA HIS A 211 9.66 -1.45 -0.06
C HIS A 211 10.28 -1.71 -1.44
N ARG A 212 11.23 -2.64 -1.49
CA ARG A 212 11.70 -3.27 -2.72
C ARG A 212 11.14 -4.68 -2.76
N PHE A 213 10.71 -5.09 -3.95
CA PHE A 213 10.18 -6.42 -4.18
C PHE A 213 10.92 -7.08 -5.33
N HIS A 214 11.10 -8.39 -5.20
CA HIS A 214 11.89 -9.22 -6.08
C HIS A 214 11.00 -10.27 -6.73
N SER A 215 11.48 -10.87 -7.82
CA SER A 215 10.78 -11.99 -8.42
C SER A 215 10.79 -13.19 -7.48
N PRO A 216 9.65 -13.84 -7.18
CA PRO A 216 9.61 -15.00 -6.30
C PRO A 216 10.11 -16.29 -6.98
N VAL A 217 10.20 -16.29 -8.31
CA VAL A 217 10.60 -17.41 -9.17
C VAL A 217 11.32 -16.89 -10.41
N GLU A 218 11.93 -17.78 -11.18
CA GLU A 218 12.28 -17.50 -12.57
C GLU A 218 11.04 -17.65 -13.46
N TRP A 219 10.73 -16.62 -14.25
CA TRP A 219 9.54 -16.60 -15.12
C TRP A 219 9.65 -15.50 -16.16
N VAL A 220 8.82 -15.59 -17.20
CA VAL A 220 8.79 -14.62 -18.31
C VAL A 220 7.47 -13.86 -18.28
N PRO A 221 7.45 -12.59 -17.85
CA PRO A 221 6.27 -11.74 -17.95
C PRO A 221 6.00 -11.42 -19.43
N THR A 222 4.81 -11.78 -19.93
CA THR A 222 4.37 -11.54 -21.31
C THR A 222 3.39 -10.37 -21.41
N VAL A 223 2.71 -10.03 -20.31
CA VAL A 223 1.72 -8.96 -20.26
C VAL A 223 1.94 -8.11 -19.02
N ARG A 224 1.97 -6.79 -19.21
CA ARG A 224 1.88 -5.79 -18.15
C ARG A 224 0.58 -5.02 -18.28
N ARG A 225 -0.15 -4.87 -17.18
CA ARG A 225 -1.37 -4.04 -17.11
C ARG A 225 -1.27 -3.07 -15.97
N HIS A 226 -1.63 -1.82 -16.24
CA HIS A 226 -1.81 -0.80 -15.22
C HIS A 226 -3.30 -0.53 -15.09
N PHE A 227 -3.81 -0.68 -13.87
CA PHE A 227 -5.17 -0.34 -13.52
C PHE A 227 -5.11 0.93 -12.67
N PRO A 228 -5.49 2.10 -13.23
CA PRO A 228 -5.62 3.31 -12.44
C PRO A 228 -6.73 3.10 -11.41
N GLY A 229 -6.57 3.67 -10.22
CA GLY A 229 -7.51 3.48 -9.14
C GLY A 229 -7.28 4.43 -7.98
N ARG A 230 -7.86 4.10 -6.82
CA ARG A 230 -7.67 4.86 -5.59
C ARG A 230 -6.38 4.47 -4.87
N LEU A 231 -5.98 5.27 -3.90
CA LEU A 231 -4.88 4.95 -2.99
C LEU A 231 -5.42 4.79 -1.57
N LEU A 232 -6.31 3.82 -1.39
CA LEU A 232 -6.85 3.47 -0.07
C LEU A 232 -5.78 2.75 0.76
N SER A 233 -5.90 2.82 2.08
CA SER A 233 -4.96 2.15 2.96
C SER A 233 -5.16 0.62 2.93
N VAL A 234 -4.08 -0.11 2.71
CA VAL A 234 -4.06 -1.58 2.65
C VAL A 234 -3.75 -2.25 3.98
N ARG A 235 -3.72 -1.47 5.08
CA ARG A 235 -3.51 -2.01 6.43
C ARG A 235 -4.50 -3.15 6.70
N PRO A 236 -4.10 -4.25 7.39
CA PRO A 236 -4.95 -5.42 7.59
C PRO A 236 -6.33 -5.12 8.18
N ASN A 237 -6.41 -4.15 9.11
CA ASN A 237 -7.67 -3.72 9.71
C ASN A 237 -8.64 -3.04 8.73
N ILE A 238 -8.12 -2.37 7.70
CA ILE A 238 -8.91 -1.69 6.67
C ILE A 238 -9.24 -2.66 5.54
N ALA A 239 -8.26 -3.46 5.11
CA ALA A 239 -8.49 -4.57 4.17
C ALA A 239 -9.55 -5.54 4.71
N GLY A 240 -9.59 -5.78 6.02
CA GLY A 240 -10.63 -6.59 6.67
C GLY A 240 -12.03 -5.96 6.71
N ARG A 241 -12.23 -4.76 6.16
CA ARG A 241 -13.52 -4.03 6.21
C ARG A 241 -14.01 -3.55 4.86
N LEU A 242 -13.15 -3.53 3.84
CA LEU A 242 -13.48 -3.05 2.52
C LEU A 242 -13.30 -4.17 1.48
N PRO A 243 -14.39 -4.90 1.15
CA PRO A 243 -14.38 -5.86 0.06
C PRO A 243 -13.97 -5.23 -1.27
N GLY A 244 -13.15 -5.94 -2.04
CA GLY A 244 -12.64 -5.44 -3.32
C GLY A 244 -11.59 -4.33 -3.20
N LEU A 245 -11.02 -4.09 -2.01
CA LEU A 245 -10.00 -3.05 -1.81
C LEU A 245 -8.91 -3.10 -2.89
N TYR A 246 -8.40 -4.29 -3.18
CA TYR A 246 -7.30 -4.47 -4.13
C TYR A 246 -7.70 -4.23 -5.59
N THR A 247 -8.98 -4.35 -5.95
CA THR A 247 -9.46 -4.05 -7.30
C THR A 247 -9.82 -2.57 -7.46
N ILE A 248 -10.19 -1.89 -6.36
CA ILE A 248 -10.42 -0.45 -6.28
C ILE A 248 -9.10 0.34 -6.33
N ASN A 249 -8.06 -0.19 -5.66
CA ASN A 249 -6.78 0.50 -5.61
C ASN A 249 -6.05 0.46 -6.96
N GLU A 250 -5.27 1.51 -7.21
CA GLU A 250 -4.30 1.55 -8.29
C GLU A 250 -3.35 0.35 -8.15
N ARG A 251 -3.11 -0.37 -9.26
CA ARG A 251 -2.25 -1.55 -9.26
C ARG A 251 -1.59 -1.78 -10.60
N VAL A 252 -0.45 -2.46 -10.57
CA VAL A 252 0.24 -2.93 -11.77
C VAL A 252 0.35 -4.46 -11.71
N VAL A 253 -0.26 -5.11 -12.68
CA VAL A 253 -0.33 -6.57 -12.82
C VAL A 253 0.64 -7.01 -13.90
N TYR A 254 1.47 -7.99 -13.57
CA TYR A 254 2.32 -8.71 -14.51
C TYR A 254 1.80 -10.13 -14.65
N LEU A 255 1.65 -10.60 -15.88
CA LEU A 255 1.21 -11.94 -16.23
C LEU A 255 2.22 -12.58 -17.16
N GLY A 256 2.38 -13.88 -17.05
CA GLY A 256 3.37 -14.62 -17.79
C GLY A 256 3.35 -16.09 -17.42
N GLU A 257 4.44 -16.78 -17.78
CA GLU A 257 4.58 -18.20 -17.50
C GLU A 257 5.88 -18.48 -16.74
N TRP A 258 5.80 -19.45 -15.85
CA TRP A 258 6.92 -20.07 -15.12
C TRP A 258 6.82 -21.59 -15.27
N ASP A 259 7.78 -22.34 -14.74
CA ASP A 259 7.88 -23.80 -14.93
C ASP A 259 6.58 -24.58 -14.66
N TYR A 260 5.75 -24.10 -13.71
CA TYR A 260 4.50 -24.78 -13.34
C TYR A 260 3.23 -24.18 -13.98
N GLY A 261 3.35 -23.20 -14.86
CA GLY A 261 2.25 -22.66 -15.67
C GLY A 261 2.09 -21.16 -15.53
N LEU A 262 0.86 -20.69 -15.32
CA LEU A 262 0.57 -19.26 -15.19
C LEU A 262 1.21 -18.68 -13.92
N MET A 263 1.91 -17.55 -14.06
CA MET A 263 2.33 -16.70 -12.95
C MET A 263 1.65 -15.33 -13.08
N SER A 264 1.16 -14.82 -11.96
CA SER A 264 0.79 -13.41 -11.82
C SER A 264 1.55 -12.81 -10.66
N PHE A 265 2.18 -11.66 -10.90
CA PHE A 265 2.83 -10.87 -9.87
C PHE A 265 2.28 -9.46 -9.91
N THR A 266 1.64 -9.01 -8.83
CA THR A 266 0.88 -7.76 -8.82
C THR A 266 1.32 -6.88 -7.66
N ALA A 267 1.67 -5.63 -7.98
CA ALA A 267 1.89 -4.59 -6.99
C ALA A 267 0.62 -3.74 -6.86
N VAL A 268 0.08 -3.63 -5.64
CA VAL A 268 -1.10 -2.82 -5.33
C VAL A 268 -0.65 -1.58 -4.58
N GLY A 269 -0.94 -0.41 -5.14
CA GLY A 269 -0.66 0.88 -4.53
C GLY A 269 -1.52 1.12 -3.30
N ALA A 270 -1.05 2.00 -2.42
CA ALA A 270 -1.73 2.37 -1.19
C ALA A 270 -1.52 3.85 -0.86
N PHE A 271 -2.25 4.34 0.15
CA PHE A 271 -2.09 5.72 0.64
C PHE A 271 -0.63 6.01 1.00
N GLY A 272 -0.03 7.02 0.36
CA GLY A 272 1.36 7.44 0.54
C GLY A 272 2.38 6.59 -0.24
N VAL A 273 1.94 5.51 -0.90
CA VAL A 273 2.78 4.56 -1.67
C VAL A 273 2.07 4.23 -2.99
N GLY A 274 1.96 5.23 -3.87
CA GLY A 274 1.31 5.07 -5.19
C GLY A 274 2.29 4.92 -6.35
N ASN A 275 3.57 5.24 -6.14
CA ASN A 275 4.58 5.22 -7.20
C ASN A 275 5.21 3.82 -7.30
N ILE A 276 4.86 3.07 -8.35
CA ILE A 276 5.32 1.69 -8.56
C ILE A 276 6.33 1.67 -9.71
N HIS A 277 7.58 1.39 -9.37
CA HIS A 277 8.67 1.18 -10.34
C HIS A 277 9.08 -0.29 -10.35
N MET A 278 9.13 -0.89 -11.53
CA MET A 278 9.65 -2.25 -11.71
C MET A 278 10.77 -2.22 -12.73
N THR A 279 11.89 -2.86 -12.38
CA THR A 279 12.98 -3.15 -13.32
C THR A 279 12.90 -4.61 -13.72
N ILE A 280 12.84 -4.89 -15.03
CA ILE A 280 12.87 -6.27 -15.56
C ILE A 280 14.28 -6.50 -16.09
N GLN A 281 14.98 -7.47 -15.51
CA GLN A 281 16.30 -7.89 -15.97
C GLN A 281 16.16 -9.22 -16.72
N TYR A 282 16.52 -9.22 -18.00
CA TYR A 282 16.62 -10.45 -18.79
C TYR A 282 18.02 -11.05 -18.56
N VAL A 283 18.09 -12.21 -17.93
CA VAL A 283 19.33 -12.99 -17.88
C VAL A 283 19.36 -13.87 -19.13
N PHE A 284 20.16 -13.48 -20.12
CA PHE A 284 20.45 -14.35 -21.27
C PHE A 284 21.41 -15.44 -20.82
N VAL A 285 20.92 -16.64 -20.59
CA VAL A 285 21.78 -17.82 -20.40
C VAL A 285 22.23 -18.29 -21.79
N LEU A 286 23.42 -17.89 -22.20
CA LEU A 286 24.11 -18.46 -23.36
C LEU A 286 24.47 -19.92 -23.03
N GLN A 287 23.59 -20.86 -23.34
CA GLN A 287 23.96 -22.28 -23.40
C GLN A 287 24.82 -22.50 -24.65
N ILE A 288 26.13 -22.39 -24.50
CA ILE A 288 27.07 -22.92 -25.49
C ILE A 288 27.07 -24.43 -25.32
N HIS A 289 26.40 -25.15 -26.22
CA HIS A 289 26.64 -26.59 -26.39
C HIS A 289 28.02 -26.76 -27.04
N GLN A 290 28.94 -27.43 -26.35
CA GLN A 290 30.11 -28.04 -26.95
C GLN A 290 29.75 -29.43 -27.47
#